data_AF-A0A5A5R7A5-F1
#
_entry.id   AF-A0A5A5R7A5-F1
#
_cell.length_a   1.000
_cell.length_b   1.000
_cell.length_c   1.000
_cell.angle_alpha   90.00
_cell.angle_beta   90.00
_cell.angle_gamma   90.00
#
_symmetry.space_group_name_H-M   'P 1'
#
loop_
_entity.id
_entity.type
_entity.pdbx_description
1 polymer ?
#
loop_
_entity_poly.entity_id
_entity_poly.type
_entity_poly.pdbx_seq_one_letter_code
_entity_poly.pdbx_strand_id
1 'polypeptide(L)' 'MNHCDRAFNYCQQALELCQELGIPLVKNCEELLGQIQGNLGEANK' A
#
# COMPACT_ATOMS: atom_id res chain seq x y z
N MET A 1 10.58 -3.94 14.42
CA MET A 1 9.15 -3.80 14.07
C MET A 1 8.94 -2.48 13.33
N ASN A 2 8.02 -2.39 12.37
CA ASN A 2 7.51 -1.18 11.69
C ASN A 2 8.00 -0.84 10.27
N HIS A 3 8.69 -1.74 9.54
CA HIS A 3 8.96 -1.50 8.11
C HIS A 3 7.68 -1.58 7.25
N CYS A 4 6.79 -2.52 7.58
CA CYS A 4 5.54 -2.72 6.85
C CYS A 4 4.54 -1.57 7.09
N ASP A 5 4.54 -0.96 8.28
CA ASP A 5 3.69 0.19 8.61
C ASP A 5 4.06 1.42 7.75
N ARG A 6 5.37 1.65 7.56
CA ARG A 6 5.86 2.69 6.65
C ARG A 6 5.54 2.37 5.18
N ALA A 7 5.74 1.13 4.75
CA ALA A 7 5.41 0.72 3.39
C ALA A 7 3.92 0.90 3.07
N PHE A 8 3.05 0.54 4.03
CA PHE A 8 1.61 0.75 3.94
C PHE A 8 1.30 2.24 3.79
N ASN A 9 1.83 3.09 4.67
CA ASN A 9 1.57 4.52 4.65
C ASN A 9 2.04 5.18 3.34
N TYR A 10 3.23 4.82 2.83
CA TYR A 10 3.71 5.33 1.55
C TYR A 10 2.84 4.87 0.36
N CYS A 11 2.39 3.61 0.35
CA CYS A 11 1.52 3.12 -0.72
C CYS A 11 0.13 3.78 -0.65
N GLN A 12 -0.37 4.06 0.54
CA GLN A 12 -1.65 4.72 0.73
C GLN A 12 -1.62 6.18 0.26
N GLN A 13 -0.53 6.90 0.54
CA GLN A 13 -0.31 8.26 0.00
C GLN A 13 -0.15 8.25 -1.53
N ALA A 14 0.60 7.28 -2.08
CA ALA A 14 0.76 7.14 -3.53
C ALA A 14 -0.58 6.86 -4.22
N LEU A 15 -1.44 6.03 -3.60
CA LEU A 15 -2.78 5.73 -4.10
C LEU A 15 -3.64 7.00 -4.18
N GLU A 16 -3.65 7.82 -3.11
CA GLU A 16 -4.42 9.05 -3.03
C GLU A 16 -4.01 10.05 -4.11
N LEU A 17 -2.70 10.24 -4.31
CA LEU A 17 -2.15 11.04 -5.41
C LEU A 17 -2.54 10.48 -6.79
N CYS A 18 -2.50 9.17 -6.97
CA CYS A 18 -2.88 8.55 -8.25
C CYS A 18 -4.37 8.70 -8.56
N GLN A 19 -5.22 8.68 -7.53
CA GLN A 19 -6.66 8.91 -7.65
C GLN A 19 -6.95 10.39 -7.98
N GLU A 20 -6.28 11.33 -7.29
CA GLU A 20 -6.44 12.77 -7.53
C GLU A 20 -5.99 13.15 -8.95
N LEU A 21 -4.88 12.60 -9.41
CA LEU A 21 -4.32 12.86 -10.74
C LEU A 21 -4.97 12.01 -11.85
N GLY A 22 -5.86 11.07 -11.51
CA GLY A 22 -6.54 10.19 -12.48
C GLY A 22 -5.58 9.26 -13.25
N ILE A 23 -4.48 8.84 -12.63
CA ILE A 23 -3.41 8.06 -13.27
C ILE A 23 -3.76 6.57 -13.20
N PRO A 24 -3.51 5.76 -14.26
CA PRO A 24 -3.80 4.32 -14.27
C PRO A 24 -3.04 3.48 -13.22
N LEU A 25 -2.17 4.09 -12.42
CA LEU A 25 -1.37 3.40 -11.40
C LEU A 25 -2.17 2.95 -10.17
N VAL A 26 -3.41 3.45 -9.99
CA VAL A 26 -4.28 3.12 -8.84
C VAL A 26 -4.39 1.61 -8.61
N LYS A 27 -4.66 0.82 -9.66
CA LYS A 27 -4.77 -0.64 -9.54
C LYS A 27 -3.50 -1.31 -9.01
N ASN A 28 -2.34 -0.82 -9.45
CA ASN A 28 -1.05 -1.37 -9.03
C ASN A 28 -0.76 -1.00 -7.57
N CYS A 29 -1.14 0.21 -7.15
CA CYS A 29 -1.04 0.65 -5.75
C CYS A 29 -1.99 -0.14 -4.82
N GLU A 30 -3.22 -0.45 -5.26
CA GLU A 30 -4.17 -1.28 -4.49
C GLU A 30 -3.65 -2.70 -4.30
N GLU A 31 -3.12 -3.32 -5.37
CA GLU A 31 -2.56 -4.67 -5.29
C GLU A 31 -1.35 -4.72 -4.34
N LEU A 32 -0.48 -3.72 -4.41
CA LEU A 32 0.69 -3.60 -3.53
C LEU A 32 0.28 -3.40 -2.06
N LEU A 33 -0.75 -2.59 -1.79
CA LEU A 33 -1.33 -2.42 -0.45
C LEU A 33 -1.85 -3.74 0.11
N GLY A 34 -2.58 -4.52 -0.69
CA GLY A 34 -3.08 -5.84 -0.29
C GLY A 34 -1.94 -6.81 0.08
N GLN A 35 -0.84 -6.81 -0.69
CA GLN A 35 0.34 -7.63 -0.37
C GLN A 35 1.02 -7.18 0.92
N ILE A 36 1.13 -5.87 1.17
CA ILE A 36 1.72 -5.33 2.39
C ILE A 36 0.86 -5.68 3.61
N GLN A 37 -0.47 -5.59 3.51
CA GLN A 37 -1.40 -5.99 4.58
C GLN A 37 -1.35 -7.50 4.85
N GLY A 38 -1.29 -8.33 3.80
CA GLY A 38 -1.13 -9.78 3.93
C GLY A 38 0.14 -10.15 4.67
N ASN A 39 1.28 -9.58 4.27
CA ASN A 39 2.56 -9.81 4.94
C ASN A 39 2.61 -9.25 6.38
N LEU A 40 1.91 -8.14 6.66
CA LEU A 40 1.80 -7.58 8.01
C LEU A 40 1.01 -8.51 8.95
N GLY A 41 -0.04 -9.15 8.42
CA GLY A 41 -0.84 -10.15 9.14
C GLY A 41 -0.06 -11.44 9.41
N GLU A 42 0.76 -11.89 8.47
CA GLU A 42 1.59 -13.10 8.60
C GLU A 42 2.76 -12.88 9.57
N ALA A 43 3.34 -11.67 9.63
CA ALA A 43 4.47 -11.35 10.51
C ALA A 43 4.12 -11.26 12.01
N ASN A 44 2.82 -11.31 12.38
CA ASN A 44 2.33 -11.28 13.76
C ASN A 44 1.76 -12.63 14.25
N LYS A 45 1.98 -13.72 13.51
CA LYS A 45 1.57 -15.08 13.88
C LYS A 45 2.77 -15.90 14.34
#